data_AF-A0AAV9M154-F1
#
_entry.id   AF-A0AAV9M154-F1
#
_cell.length_a   1.000
_cell.length_b   1.000
_cell.length_c   1.000
_cell.angle_alpha   90.00
_cell.angle_beta   90.00
_cell.angle_gamma   90.00
#
_symmetry.space_group_name_H-M   'P 1'
#
loop_
_entity.id
_entity.type
_entity.pdbx_description
1 polymer ?
#
loop_
_entity_poly.entity_id
_entity_poly.type
_entity_poly.pdbx_seq_one_letter_code
_entity_poly.pdbx_strand_id
1 'polypeptide(L)'
;MHYLGELYISFARKELEHPKVRYLVHISEHLVYEDIYTSFHIRKYEIRTHVTSHGPEKKKKGIVMLGSWVETGDILVSKLTPQVMKESLYAPEDRLLRAILGIQASTSKETCLKLHIGGRKRGGSSYNPKTIRVCISQKHEIKVGDKVAGRHGKKGIISKKIPRQDMPYLQDGRSVDMVFNPLGEMKLSKQTQNPWVVEPEYLGKSRIYDGRTGNPFEQPVIMGKPYILKLICQVDDKIHGQGFGVAHILQEMLTYKLDHIRARQEVLDAPESFRLLIQELQSLALKLNLFLVSEKNFQINKKQV
;
A
#
# COMPACT_ATOMS: atom_id res chain seq x y z
N MET A 1 -21.49 -2.17 -5.36
CA MET A 1 -22.47 -3.15 -4.85
C MET A 1 -22.86 -2.73 -3.46
N HIS A 2 -24.16 -2.61 -3.19
CA HIS A 2 -24.71 -2.23 -1.89
C HIS A 2 -25.06 -3.51 -1.14
N TYR A 3 -24.44 -3.74 0.02
CA TYR A 3 -24.83 -4.86 0.89
C TYR A 3 -25.64 -4.31 2.09
N LEU A 4 -26.75 -4.98 2.37
CA LEU A 4 -27.46 -4.91 3.64
C LEU A 4 -26.76 -5.89 4.58
N GLY A 5 -25.91 -5.36 5.47
CA GLY A 5 -25.23 -6.17 6.49
C GLY A 5 -26.25 -6.88 7.38
N GLU A 6 -26.15 -8.20 7.50
CA GLU A 6 -26.91 -8.93 8.50
C GLU A 6 -26.13 -8.85 9.82
N LEU A 7 -26.50 -7.85 10.62
CA LEU A 7 -26.29 -7.81 12.06
C LEU A 7 -24.94 -7.24 12.58
N TYR A 8 -25.08 -6.24 13.45
CA TYR A 8 -24.08 -5.37 14.08
C TYR A 8 -24.01 -5.66 15.56
N ILE A 9 -22.85 -5.99 16.12
CA ILE A 9 -22.63 -6.04 17.58
C ILE A 9 -21.80 -4.84 18.02
N SER A 10 -22.25 -4.09 19.04
CA SER A 10 -21.43 -3.10 19.75
C SER A 10 -21.17 -3.45 21.22
N PHE A 11 -19.99 -4.02 21.52
CA PHE A 11 -19.63 -4.52 22.85
C PHE A 11 -19.24 -3.44 23.87
N ALA A 12 -20.11 -3.09 24.82
CA ALA A 12 -19.75 -2.19 25.93
C ALA A 12 -18.86 -2.89 26.99
N ARG A 13 -17.72 -3.48 26.60
CA ARG A 13 -16.77 -4.03 27.58
C ARG A 13 -15.85 -2.93 28.09
N LYS A 14 -15.84 -2.73 29.41
CA LYS A 14 -15.04 -1.73 30.14
C LYS A 14 -13.51 -1.92 29.97
N GLU A 15 -13.07 -3.09 29.48
CA GLU A 15 -11.65 -3.48 29.41
C GLU A 15 -10.92 -3.09 28.11
N LEU A 16 -11.60 -2.50 27.13
CA LEU A 16 -10.97 -2.11 25.84
C LEU A 16 -10.61 -0.62 25.75
N GLU A 17 -10.38 0.06 26.88
CA GLU A 17 -10.08 1.51 26.97
C GLU A 17 -8.71 1.95 26.40
N HIS A 18 -8.00 1.12 25.64
CA HIS A 18 -6.79 1.57 24.97
C HIS A 18 -7.11 2.52 23.79
N PRO A 19 -6.54 3.75 23.75
CA PRO A 19 -6.87 4.76 22.74
C PRO A 19 -6.57 4.33 21.30
N LYS A 20 -5.71 3.32 21.11
CA LYS A 20 -5.32 2.78 19.79
C LYS A 20 -6.35 1.82 19.16
N VAL A 21 -7.37 1.35 19.89
CA VAL A 21 -8.31 0.30 19.43
C VAL A 21 -9.71 0.86 19.08
N ARG A 22 -9.88 2.18 19.07
CA ARG A 22 -11.21 2.83 19.00
C ARG A 22 -11.99 2.63 17.70
N TYR A 23 -11.33 2.25 16.60
CA TYR A 23 -11.95 2.13 15.27
C TYR A 23 -11.70 0.78 14.60
N LEU A 24 -11.33 -0.24 15.38
CA LEU A 24 -11.11 -1.57 14.84
C LEU A 24 -12.45 -2.30 14.67
N VAL A 25 -12.55 -3.05 13.58
CA VAL A 25 -13.72 -3.85 13.21
C VAL A 25 -13.26 -5.28 12.98
N HIS A 26 -13.93 -6.23 13.61
CA HIS A 26 -13.76 -7.65 13.29
C HIS A 26 -14.84 -8.07 12.31
N ILE A 27 -14.46 -8.86 11.32
CA ILE A 27 -15.38 -9.35 10.28
C ILE A 27 -15.43 -10.87 10.28
N SER A 28 -16.57 -11.44 9.92
CA SER A 28 -16.73 -12.87 9.72
C SER A 28 -16.04 -13.27 8.43
N GLU A 29 -15.35 -14.42 8.44
CA GLU A 29 -14.82 -15.01 7.21
C GLU A 29 -15.92 -15.30 6.19
N HIS A 30 -17.17 -15.47 6.64
CA HIS A 30 -18.34 -15.62 5.80
C HIS A 30 -18.42 -14.55 4.71
N LEU A 31 -18.12 -13.30 5.07
CA LEU A 31 -18.15 -12.15 4.18
C LEU A 31 -17.13 -12.22 3.04
N VAL A 32 -16.09 -13.03 3.20
CA VAL A 32 -15.09 -13.29 2.16
C VAL A 32 -15.55 -14.45 1.28
N TYR A 33 -15.97 -15.56 1.88
CA TYR A 33 -16.39 -16.76 1.15
C TYR A 33 -17.56 -16.51 0.19
N GLU A 34 -18.50 -15.65 0.58
CA GLU A 34 -19.67 -15.33 -0.24
C GLU A 34 -19.48 -14.11 -1.14
N ASP A 35 -18.25 -13.60 -1.25
CA ASP A 35 -17.91 -12.45 -2.10
C ASP A 35 -18.74 -11.17 -1.82
N ILE A 36 -19.30 -11.05 -0.62
CA ILE A 36 -20.22 -9.97 -0.21
C ILE A 36 -19.57 -8.58 -0.34
N TYR A 37 -18.30 -8.46 0.10
CA TYR A 37 -17.51 -7.22 0.05
C TYR A 37 -16.37 -7.28 -0.98
N THR A 38 -16.60 -7.99 -2.07
CA THR A 38 -15.65 -8.08 -3.18
C THR A 38 -15.89 -6.97 -4.21
N SER A 39 -14.83 -6.28 -4.60
CA SER A 39 -14.85 -5.29 -5.69
C SER A 39 -13.93 -5.71 -6.84
N PHE A 40 -14.20 -5.20 -8.04
CA PHE A 40 -13.29 -5.37 -9.19
C PHE A 40 -12.67 -4.03 -9.53
N HIS A 41 -11.33 -3.97 -9.51
CA HIS A 41 -10.58 -2.78 -9.87
C HIS A 41 -9.99 -2.97 -11.26
N ILE A 42 -10.14 -1.98 -12.13
CA ILE A 42 -9.61 -2.03 -13.50
C ILE A 42 -8.52 -0.98 -13.62
N ARG A 43 -7.29 -1.42 -13.84
CA ARG A 43 -6.13 -0.55 -14.07
C ARG A 43 -5.83 -0.50 -15.56
N LYS A 44 -5.59 0.70 -16.07
CA LYS A 44 -5.25 0.97 -17.48
C LYS A 44 -3.77 1.24 -17.59
N TYR A 45 -3.08 0.41 -18.36
CA TYR A 45 -1.67 0.57 -18.71
C TYR A 45 -1.59 1.06 -20.15
N GLU A 46 -0.90 2.17 -20.38
CA GLU A 46 -0.73 2.77 -21.71
C GLU A 46 0.76 2.87 -22.03
N ILE A 47 1.16 2.38 -23.21
CA ILE A 47 2.48 2.62 -23.78
C ILE A 47 2.33 3.18 -25.18
N ARG A 48 3.11 4.22 -25.47
CA ARG A 48 3.12 4.89 -26.77
C ARG A 48 4.36 4.51 -27.55
N THR A 49 4.21 4.38 -28.87
CA THR A 49 5.32 4.20 -29.81
C THR A 49 5.66 5.55 -30.42
N HIS A 50 6.92 5.97 -30.26
CA HIS A 50 7.41 7.24 -30.80
C HIS A 50 8.42 6.98 -31.91
N VAL A 51 8.66 8.02 -32.72
CA VAL A 51 9.78 8.05 -33.66
C VAL A 51 10.93 8.75 -32.94
N THR A 52 12.06 8.05 -32.81
CA THR A 52 13.28 8.64 -32.24
C THR A 52 14.16 9.18 -33.37
N SER A 53 15.15 10.02 -33.05
CA SER A 53 16.18 10.45 -34.00
C SER A 53 16.95 9.28 -34.63
N HIS A 54 16.94 8.11 -34.01
CA HIS A 54 17.63 6.90 -34.45
C HIS A 54 16.69 5.89 -35.16
N GLY A 55 15.42 6.25 -35.37
CA GLY A 55 14.43 5.44 -36.08
C GLY A 55 13.12 5.25 -35.32
N PRO A 56 12.09 4.67 -35.97
CA PRO A 56 10.79 4.40 -35.35
C PRO A 56 10.89 3.22 -34.39
N GLU A 57 10.27 3.36 -33.21
CA GLU A 57 10.20 2.27 -32.26
C GLU A 57 9.19 1.21 -32.74
N LYS A 58 9.61 -0.06 -32.73
CA LYS A 58 8.82 -1.17 -33.26
C LYS A 58 8.23 -2.00 -32.13
N LYS A 59 6.99 -2.45 -32.33
CA LYS A 59 6.36 -3.42 -31.44
C LYS A 59 6.96 -4.81 -31.67
N LYS A 60 7.42 -5.47 -30.61
CA LYS A 60 7.78 -6.90 -30.68
C LYS A 60 6.49 -7.73 -30.58
N LYS A 61 6.38 -8.83 -31.33
CA LYS A 61 5.20 -9.73 -31.30
C LYS A 61 5.11 -10.41 -29.92
N GLY A 62 4.44 -9.77 -28.96
CA GLY A 62 4.35 -10.28 -27.59
C GLY A 62 3.50 -9.40 -26.66
N ILE A 63 2.30 -9.01 -27.09
CA ILE A 63 1.30 -8.47 -26.14
C ILE A 63 0.65 -9.66 -25.44
N VAL A 64 0.50 -9.58 -24.12
CA VAL A 64 -0.27 -10.54 -23.32
C VAL A 64 -1.62 -10.84 -23.96
N MET A 65 -2.01 -12.10 -24.04
CA MET A 65 -3.28 -12.49 -24.66
C MET A 65 -4.47 -12.09 -23.79
N LEU A 66 -5.61 -11.78 -24.41
CA LEU A 66 -6.82 -11.43 -23.67
C LEU A 66 -7.27 -12.63 -22.83
N GLY A 67 -7.65 -12.38 -21.56
CA GLY A 67 -8.07 -13.43 -20.64
C GLY A 67 -6.93 -14.09 -19.86
N SER A 68 -5.66 -13.86 -20.24
CA SER A 68 -4.50 -14.36 -19.52
C SER A 68 -4.42 -13.81 -18.10
N TRP A 69 -4.02 -14.67 -17.18
CA TRP A 69 -3.55 -14.30 -15.86
C TRP A 69 -2.13 -13.75 -15.97
N VAL A 70 -1.85 -12.67 -15.26
CA VAL A 70 -0.54 -12.00 -15.26
C VAL A 70 -0.15 -11.67 -13.82
N GLU A 71 1.11 -11.89 -13.50
CA GLU A 71 1.68 -11.67 -12.18
C GLU A 71 2.56 -10.42 -12.14
N THR A 72 2.94 -10.02 -10.93
CA THR A 72 3.85 -8.89 -10.75
C THR A 72 5.20 -9.20 -11.40
N GLY A 73 5.67 -8.31 -12.27
CA GLY A 73 6.91 -8.47 -13.04
C GLY A 73 6.70 -8.93 -14.48
N ASP A 74 5.52 -9.46 -14.81
CA ASP A 74 5.21 -9.93 -16.16
C ASP A 74 5.23 -8.80 -17.19
N ILE A 75 5.68 -9.12 -18.39
CA ILE A 75 5.75 -8.17 -19.51
C ILE A 75 4.38 -8.09 -20.18
N LEU A 76 3.71 -6.94 -20.04
CA LEU A 76 2.44 -6.68 -20.71
C LEU A 76 2.62 -6.36 -22.19
N VAL A 77 3.62 -5.54 -22.49
CA VAL A 77 3.95 -5.08 -23.85
C VAL A 77 5.47 -4.93 -23.97
N SER A 78 6.04 -5.52 -24.99
CA SER A 78 7.45 -5.35 -25.36
C SER A 78 7.59 -4.44 -26.60
N LYS A 79 8.55 -3.52 -26.53
CA LYS A 79 8.85 -2.53 -27.54
C LYS A 79 10.36 -2.51 -27.80
N LEU A 80 10.73 -2.38 -29.07
CA LEU A 80 12.11 -2.29 -29.52
C LEU A 80 12.40 -0.82 -29.85
N THR A 81 13.29 -0.23 -29.08
CA THR A 81 13.78 1.13 -29.31
C THR A 81 15.11 1.03 -30.06
N PRO A 82 15.22 1.55 -31.30
CA PRO A 82 16.47 1.51 -32.03
C PRO A 82 17.52 2.36 -31.30
N GLN A 83 18.73 1.82 -31.14
CA GLN A 83 19.81 2.49 -30.45
C GLN A 83 21.09 2.29 -31.25
N VAL A 84 21.68 3.39 -31.73
CA VAL A 84 23.03 3.37 -32.30
C VAL A 84 23.99 3.58 -31.14
N MET A 85 24.35 2.50 -30.47
CA MET A 85 25.27 2.56 -29.33
C MET A 85 26.70 2.48 -29.87
N LYS A 86 27.44 3.59 -29.88
CA LYS A 86 28.89 3.57 -30.12
C LYS A 86 29.54 2.72 -29.02
N GLU A 87 30.48 1.84 -29.37
CA GLU A 87 31.20 0.98 -28.41
C GLU A 87 31.86 1.77 -27.26
N SER A 88 32.16 3.06 -27.50
CA SER A 88 32.72 3.99 -26.50
C SER A 88 31.78 4.36 -25.36
N LEU A 89 30.48 4.05 -25.45
CA LEU A 89 29.49 4.35 -24.40
C LEU A 89 29.37 3.23 -23.35
N TYR A 90 29.94 2.06 -23.62
CA TYR A 90 29.97 0.97 -22.65
C TYR A 90 31.13 1.16 -21.68
N ALA A 91 30.88 0.85 -20.41
CA ALA A 91 31.94 0.75 -19.42
C ALA A 91 32.98 -0.30 -19.89
N PRO A 92 34.28 -0.12 -19.59
CA PRO A 92 35.33 -1.07 -19.99
C PRO A 92 35.00 -2.52 -19.61
N GLU A 93 34.40 -2.73 -18.44
CA GLU A 93 33.97 -4.02 -17.90
C GLU A 93 32.88 -4.65 -18.78
N ASP A 94 31.89 -3.85 -19.18
CA ASP A 94 30.79 -4.26 -20.06
C ASP A 94 31.26 -4.63 -21.48
N ARG A 95 32.33 -3.99 -21.96
CA ARG A 95 32.96 -4.30 -23.25
C ARG A 95 33.71 -5.62 -23.18
N LEU A 96 34.47 -5.83 -22.11
CA LEU A 96 35.20 -7.06 -21.86
C LEU A 96 34.24 -8.25 -21.74
N LEU A 97 33.15 -8.12 -20.97
CA LEU A 97 32.14 -9.17 -20.83
C LEU A 97 31.52 -9.58 -22.17
N ARG A 98 31.19 -8.61 -23.04
CA ARG A 98 30.65 -8.91 -24.37
C ARG A 98 31.67 -9.60 -25.27
N ALA A 99 32.94 -9.21 -25.21
CA ALA A 99 34.01 -9.81 -25.98
C ALA A 99 34.25 -11.28 -25.57
N ILE A 100 34.27 -11.56 -24.26
CA ILE A 100 34.43 -12.92 -23.73
C ILE A 100 33.23 -13.80 -24.08
N LEU A 101 32.01 -13.28 -23.98
CA LEU A 101 30.77 -14.03 -24.24
C LEU A 101 30.39 -14.09 -25.73
N GLY A 102 31.14 -13.43 -26.62
CA GLY A 102 30.83 -13.38 -28.06
C GLY A 102 29.50 -12.70 -28.40
N ILE A 103 28.98 -11.84 -27.52
CA ILE A 103 27.68 -11.19 -27.69
C ILE A 103 27.85 -9.98 -28.62
N GLN A 104 27.30 -10.06 -29.83
CA GLN A 104 27.29 -8.91 -30.74
C GLN A 104 26.39 -7.78 -30.20
N ALA A 105 26.81 -6.54 -30.43
CA ALA A 105 26.07 -5.36 -30.02
C ALA A 105 24.68 -5.33 -30.69
N SER A 106 23.62 -5.41 -29.88
CA SER A 106 22.26 -5.31 -30.37
C SER A 106 21.96 -3.91 -30.88
N THR A 107 21.47 -3.77 -32.12
CA THR A 107 21.08 -2.49 -32.75
C THR A 107 19.78 -1.88 -32.16
N SER A 108 19.15 -2.57 -31.22
CA SER A 108 17.92 -2.13 -30.55
C SER A 108 17.91 -2.56 -29.09
N LYS A 109 17.38 -1.69 -28.23
CA LYS A 109 17.16 -1.93 -26.81
C LYS A 109 15.70 -2.28 -26.57
N GLU A 110 15.47 -3.33 -25.79
CA GLU A 110 14.12 -3.70 -25.37
C GLU A 110 13.64 -2.79 -24.24
N THR A 111 12.55 -2.06 -24.49
CA THR A 111 11.78 -1.36 -23.49
C THR A 111 10.47 -2.12 -23.27
N CYS A 112 10.22 -2.55 -22.03
CA CYS A 112 9.06 -3.36 -21.71
C CYS A 112 8.17 -2.67 -20.67
N LEU A 113 6.86 -2.70 -20.90
CA LEU A 113 5.86 -2.34 -19.91
C LEU A 113 5.61 -3.56 -19.03
N LYS A 114 6.14 -3.53 -17.80
CA LYS A 114 5.96 -4.58 -16.81
C LYS A 114 4.79 -4.30 -15.89
N LEU A 115 4.14 -5.35 -15.42
CA LEU A 115 3.04 -5.26 -14.49
C LEU A 115 3.55 -5.04 -13.07
N HIS A 116 3.05 -4.00 -12.39
CA HIS A 116 3.42 -3.72 -11.00
C HIS A 116 2.62 -4.50 -9.97
N ILE A 117 1.38 -4.89 -10.31
CA ILE A 117 0.51 -5.69 -9.43
C ILE A 117 -0.24 -6.70 -10.29
N GLY A 118 -0.11 -7.98 -9.96
CA GLY A 118 -0.79 -9.09 -10.65
C GLY A 118 -2.31 -8.93 -10.80
N GLY A 119 -2.90 -9.62 -11.76
CA GLY A 119 -4.34 -9.60 -12.03
C GLY A 119 -4.71 -10.39 -13.28
N ARG A 120 -5.97 -10.27 -13.72
CA ARG A 120 -6.45 -10.90 -14.95
C ARG A 120 -6.59 -9.86 -16.04
N LYS A 121 -6.02 -10.10 -17.22
CA LYS A 121 -6.24 -9.20 -18.37
C LYS A 121 -7.70 -9.29 -18.82
N ARG A 122 -8.46 -8.20 -18.69
CA ARG A 122 -9.85 -8.07 -19.16
C ARG A 122 -9.98 -6.89 -20.12
N GLY A 123 -10.60 -7.11 -21.26
CA GLY A 123 -10.87 -6.09 -22.27
C GLY A 123 -9.91 -6.12 -23.46
N GLY A 124 -10.46 -5.81 -24.64
CA GLY A 124 -9.73 -5.73 -25.90
C GLY A 124 -8.75 -4.56 -25.90
N SER A 125 -7.54 -4.80 -26.41
CA SER A 125 -6.63 -3.71 -26.75
C SER A 125 -7.28 -2.87 -27.86
N SER A 126 -7.60 -1.61 -27.57
CA SER A 126 -7.91 -0.64 -28.62
C SER A 126 -6.62 -0.36 -29.38
N TYR A 127 -6.61 -0.71 -30.66
CA TYR A 127 -5.44 -0.58 -31.53
C TYR A 127 -5.47 0.78 -32.22
N ASN A 128 -4.79 1.75 -31.62
CA ASN A 128 -4.23 2.86 -32.39
C ASN A 128 -2.76 2.51 -32.67
N PRO A 129 -2.26 2.66 -33.90
CA PRO A 129 -0.87 2.29 -34.24
C PRO A 129 0.18 3.03 -33.41
N LYS A 130 -0.21 4.15 -32.78
CA LYS A 130 0.65 4.99 -31.92
C LYS A 130 0.57 4.65 -30.42
N THR A 131 -0.46 3.94 -29.98
CA THR A 131 -0.75 3.76 -28.55
C THR A 131 -1.34 2.38 -28.27
N ILE A 132 -0.69 1.62 -27.40
CA ILE A 132 -1.15 0.31 -26.93
C ILE A 132 -1.72 0.47 -25.53
N ARG A 133 -2.99 0.11 -25.35
CA ARG A 133 -3.68 0.11 -24.06
C ARG A 133 -3.95 -1.32 -23.59
N VAL A 134 -3.61 -1.61 -22.34
CA VAL A 134 -3.86 -2.89 -21.68
C VAL A 134 -4.66 -2.63 -20.40
N CYS A 135 -5.84 -3.24 -20.30
CA CYS A 135 -6.67 -3.18 -19.11
C CYS A 135 -6.49 -4.46 -18.29
N ILE A 136 -6.08 -4.31 -17.03
CA ILE A 136 -5.94 -5.41 -16.07
C ILE A 136 -7.05 -5.26 -15.03
N SER A 137 -7.85 -6.30 -14.87
CA SER A 137 -8.88 -6.39 -13.84
C SER A 137 -8.37 -7.22 -12.67
N GLN A 138 -8.54 -6.69 -11.48
CA GLN A 138 -8.14 -7.31 -10.23
C GLN A 138 -9.39 -7.52 -9.37
N LYS A 139 -9.58 -8.74 -8.88
CA LYS A 139 -10.59 -9.06 -7.87
C LYS A 139 -10.02 -8.66 -6.50
N HIS A 140 -10.75 -7.82 -5.78
CA HIS A 140 -10.37 -7.29 -4.47
C HIS A 140 -11.40 -7.69 -3.43
N GLU A 141 -11.14 -8.83 -2.80
CA GLU A 141 -11.87 -9.30 -1.63
C GLU A 141 -11.62 -8.40 -0.43
N ILE A 142 -12.47 -8.46 0.58
CA ILE A 142 -12.30 -7.71 1.83
C ILE A 142 -11.15 -8.32 2.67
N LYS A 143 -10.18 -7.49 3.06
CA LYS A 143 -8.96 -7.94 3.76
C LYS A 143 -8.72 -7.16 5.05
N VAL A 144 -7.85 -7.69 5.91
CA VAL A 144 -7.38 -6.98 7.09
C VAL A 144 -6.66 -5.71 6.65
N GLY A 145 -6.97 -4.60 7.31
CA GLY A 145 -6.52 -3.24 7.03
C GLY A 145 -7.43 -2.45 6.09
N ASP A 146 -8.37 -3.10 5.38
CA ASP A 146 -9.34 -2.38 4.55
C ASP A 146 -10.23 -1.51 5.43
N LYS A 147 -10.71 -0.41 4.86
CA LYS A 147 -11.59 0.53 5.55
C LYS A 147 -13.04 0.32 5.19
N VAL A 148 -13.89 0.30 6.20
CA VAL A 148 -15.35 0.28 6.08
C VAL A 148 -15.94 1.54 6.70
N ALA A 149 -17.13 1.94 6.26
CA ALA A 149 -17.83 3.06 6.87
C ALA A 149 -19.34 2.86 6.87
N GLY A 150 -19.99 3.29 7.95
CA GLY A 150 -21.43 3.47 7.99
C GLY A 150 -21.86 4.81 7.39
N ARG A 151 -23.17 4.97 7.16
CA ARG A 151 -23.76 6.21 6.60
C ARG A 151 -23.60 7.44 7.50
N HIS A 152 -23.40 7.25 8.80
CA HIS A 152 -23.20 8.33 9.79
C HIS A 152 -21.74 8.78 9.92
N GLY A 153 -20.87 8.45 8.96
CA GLY A 153 -19.48 8.91 8.93
C GLY A 153 -18.52 8.15 9.86
N LYS A 154 -19.00 7.17 10.64
CA LYS A 154 -18.16 6.27 11.43
C LYS A 154 -17.36 5.36 10.49
N LYS A 155 -16.05 5.56 10.46
CA LYS A 155 -15.09 4.75 9.70
C LYS A 155 -14.45 3.72 10.63
N GLY A 156 -14.24 2.52 10.12
CA GLY A 156 -13.56 1.44 10.81
C GLY A 156 -12.47 0.82 9.94
N ILE A 157 -11.44 0.29 10.56
CA ILE A 157 -10.39 -0.49 9.91
C ILE A 157 -10.60 -1.95 10.30
N ILE A 158 -10.62 -2.84 9.32
CA ILE A 158 -10.75 -4.26 9.56
C ILE A 158 -9.48 -4.74 10.23
N SER A 159 -9.57 -5.25 11.45
CA SER A 159 -8.41 -5.68 12.23
C SER A 159 -8.17 -7.18 12.18
N LYS A 160 -9.24 -7.96 12.11
CA LYS A 160 -9.17 -9.43 12.13
C LYS A 160 -10.35 -10.02 11.36
N LYS A 161 -10.08 -11.10 10.62
CA LYS A 161 -11.12 -12.02 10.14
C LYS A 161 -11.28 -13.13 11.17
N ILE A 162 -12.50 -13.37 11.62
CA ILE A 162 -12.83 -14.40 12.62
C ILE A 162 -13.55 -15.55 11.90
N PRO A 163 -13.20 -16.81 12.20
CA PRO A 163 -13.94 -17.96 11.68
C PRO A 163 -15.43 -17.94 12.01
N ARG A 164 -16.28 -18.53 11.18
CA ARG A 164 -17.75 -18.52 11.39
C ARG A 164 -18.14 -19.12 12.74
N GLN A 165 -17.47 -20.21 13.16
CA GLN A 165 -17.70 -20.89 14.43
C GLN A 165 -17.27 -20.07 15.66
N ASP A 166 -16.29 -19.18 15.50
CA ASP A 166 -15.76 -18.35 16.58
C ASP A 166 -16.57 -17.06 16.76
N MET A 167 -17.43 -16.73 15.79
CA MET A 167 -18.21 -15.51 15.85
C MET A 167 -19.30 -15.60 16.92
N PRO A 168 -19.59 -14.49 17.62
CA PRO A 168 -20.76 -14.45 18.47
C PRO A 168 -22.02 -14.79 17.67
N TYR A 169 -22.93 -15.52 18.30
CA TYR A 169 -24.14 -16.00 17.66
C TYR A 169 -25.38 -15.76 18.54
N LEU A 170 -26.53 -15.75 17.88
CA LEU A 170 -27.83 -15.53 18.51
C LEU A 170 -28.44 -16.83 19.02
N GLN A 171 -29.51 -16.73 19.80
CA GLN A 171 -30.29 -17.89 20.29
C GLN A 171 -30.80 -18.80 19.17
N ASP A 172 -31.00 -18.26 17.96
CA ASP A 172 -31.41 -19.00 16.77
C ASP A 172 -30.24 -19.67 16.02
N GLY A 173 -29.02 -19.57 16.55
CA GLY A 173 -27.81 -20.16 15.97
C GLY A 173 -27.16 -19.32 14.87
N ARG A 174 -27.73 -18.18 14.47
CA ARG A 174 -27.11 -17.32 13.45
C ARG A 174 -25.89 -16.59 14.02
N SER A 175 -24.76 -16.71 13.33
CA SER A 175 -23.54 -15.94 13.64
C SER A 175 -23.61 -14.52 13.11
N VAL A 176 -22.88 -13.60 13.71
CA VAL A 176 -22.81 -12.21 13.22
C VAL A 176 -21.79 -11.99 12.10
N ASP A 177 -22.06 -10.97 11.28
CA ASP A 177 -21.19 -10.59 10.17
C ASP A 177 -20.03 -9.67 10.60
N MET A 178 -20.31 -8.66 11.44
CA MET A 178 -19.33 -7.67 11.87
C MET A 178 -19.48 -7.27 13.34
N VAL A 179 -18.33 -7.10 14.00
CA VAL A 179 -18.24 -6.64 15.39
C VAL A 179 -17.50 -5.31 15.45
N PHE A 180 -18.14 -4.30 16.02
CA PHE A 180 -17.58 -2.97 16.21
C PHE A 180 -17.29 -2.69 17.67
N ASN A 181 -16.20 -1.96 17.93
CA ASN A 181 -15.94 -1.40 19.25
C ASN A 181 -16.86 -0.17 19.51
N PRO A 182 -17.65 -0.12 20.60
CA PRO A 182 -18.54 1.00 20.89
C PRO A 182 -17.86 2.24 21.46
N LEU A 183 -16.55 2.21 21.76
CA LEU A 183 -15.87 3.39 22.30
C LEU A 183 -15.97 4.65 21.43
N GLY A 184 -16.31 4.51 20.15
CA GLY A 184 -16.64 5.64 19.27
C GLY A 184 -18.04 6.25 19.48
N GLU A 185 -18.98 5.52 20.05
CA GLU A 185 -20.41 5.90 20.17
C GLU A 185 -20.77 6.53 21.52
N MET A 186 -19.95 6.32 22.55
CA MET A 186 -20.19 6.85 23.90
C MET A 186 -20.14 8.39 23.99
N LYS A 187 -19.76 9.09 22.91
CA LYS A 187 -19.82 10.57 22.83
C LYS A 187 -21.22 11.09 22.47
N LEU A 188 -21.99 10.37 21.64
CA LEU A 188 -23.34 10.81 21.22
C LEU A 188 -24.37 10.69 22.34
N SER A 189 -24.22 9.69 23.24
CA SER A 189 -25.10 9.53 24.39
C SER A 189 -24.91 10.60 25.47
N LYS A 190 -23.75 11.29 25.51
CA LYS A 190 -23.51 12.39 26.46
C LYS A 190 -24.15 13.71 26.02
N GLN A 191 -24.50 13.84 24.74
CA GLN A 191 -25.00 15.08 24.15
C GLN A 191 -26.52 15.04 23.86
N THR A 192 -27.13 13.86 23.91
CA THR A 192 -28.59 13.70 23.86
C THR A 192 -29.10 13.33 25.24
N GLN A 193 -30.05 14.11 25.78
CA GLN A 193 -30.84 13.80 26.98
C GLN A 193 -31.80 12.61 26.70
N ASN A 194 -31.28 11.50 26.18
CA ASN A 194 -32.07 10.35 25.74
C ASN A 194 -31.87 9.18 26.71
N PRO A 195 -32.72 9.06 27.76
CA PRO A 195 -32.72 7.90 28.67
C PRO A 195 -33.06 6.57 27.96
N TRP A 196 -33.59 6.61 26.74
CA TRP A 196 -34.08 5.49 25.94
C TRP A 196 -33.01 4.59 25.26
N VAL A 197 -31.71 4.88 25.40
CA VAL A 197 -30.62 3.94 25.00
C VAL A 197 -30.42 2.83 26.05
N VAL A 198 -31.15 2.94 27.16
CA VAL A 198 -31.25 1.96 28.23
C VAL A 198 -32.68 1.45 28.23
N GLU A 199 -32.84 0.14 28.19
CA GLU A 199 -34.13 -0.44 28.57
C GLU A 199 -34.10 -0.82 30.04
N PRO A 200 -35.28 -0.88 30.68
CA PRO A 200 -35.43 -1.60 31.93
C PRO A 200 -35.11 -3.10 31.81
N GLU A 201 -35.36 -3.81 30.68
CA GLU A 201 -35.01 -5.24 30.50
C GLU A 201 -34.53 -5.73 29.07
N TYR A 202 -34.08 -4.81 28.19
CA TYR A 202 -33.29 -4.82 26.91
C TYR A 202 -33.93 -4.47 25.50
N LEU A 203 -34.19 -3.19 25.13
CA LEU A 203 -34.78 -2.72 23.85
C LEU A 203 -33.62 -2.50 22.92
N GLY A 204 -33.64 -3.18 21.79
CA GLY A 204 -32.56 -3.13 20.80
C GLY A 204 -31.26 -3.81 21.26
N LYS A 205 -31.27 -4.45 22.43
CA LYS A 205 -30.17 -5.30 22.93
C LYS A 205 -30.64 -6.74 22.93
N SER A 206 -29.79 -7.66 22.50
CA SER A 206 -30.10 -9.08 22.47
C SER A 206 -29.05 -9.85 23.26
N ARG A 207 -29.47 -10.95 23.89
CA ARG A 207 -28.52 -11.93 24.43
C ARG A 207 -27.82 -12.64 23.28
N ILE A 208 -26.51 -12.69 23.36
CA ILE A 208 -25.63 -13.35 22.40
C ILE A 208 -24.74 -14.35 23.15
N TYR A 209 -24.21 -15.32 22.43
CA TYR A 209 -23.33 -16.36 22.96
C TYR A 209 -21.97 -16.25 22.29
N ASP A 210 -20.91 -16.50 23.04
CA ASP A 210 -19.55 -16.53 22.52
C ASP A 210 -19.33 -17.83 21.73
N GLY A 211 -19.00 -17.72 20.43
CA GLY A 211 -18.74 -18.86 19.56
C GLY A 211 -17.61 -19.77 20.04
N ARG A 212 -16.64 -19.22 20.80
CA ARG A 212 -15.49 -20.01 21.29
C ARG A 212 -15.79 -20.83 22.53
N THR A 213 -16.62 -20.28 23.43
CA THR A 213 -16.86 -20.89 24.74
C THR A 213 -18.26 -21.48 24.87
N GLY A 214 -19.21 -21.06 24.02
CA GLY A 214 -20.62 -21.39 24.11
C GLY A 214 -21.37 -20.67 25.24
N ASN A 215 -20.66 -19.90 26.08
CA ASN A 215 -21.26 -19.19 27.19
C ASN A 215 -22.00 -17.93 26.74
N PRO A 216 -23.11 -17.55 27.40
CA PRO A 216 -23.75 -16.27 27.14
C PRO A 216 -22.84 -15.12 27.58
N PHE A 217 -22.88 -14.01 26.85
CA PHE A 217 -22.19 -12.79 27.29
C PHE A 217 -22.85 -12.23 28.55
N GLU A 218 -22.02 -11.69 29.46
CA GLU A 218 -22.47 -11.15 30.76
C GLU A 218 -23.52 -10.03 30.63
N GLN A 219 -23.41 -9.24 29.56
CA GLN A 219 -24.36 -8.17 29.24
C GLN A 219 -24.92 -8.38 27.84
N PRO A 220 -26.23 -8.13 27.63
CA PRO A 220 -26.80 -8.16 26.30
C PRO A 220 -26.31 -6.97 25.49
N VAL A 221 -26.21 -7.20 24.19
CA VAL A 221 -25.47 -6.31 23.28
C VAL A 221 -26.40 -5.74 22.23
N ILE A 222 -26.15 -4.50 21.81
CA ILE A 222 -26.95 -3.84 20.77
C ILE A 222 -26.76 -4.60 19.46
N MET A 223 -27.89 -4.97 18.85
CA MET A 223 -27.97 -5.69 17.58
C MET A 223 -28.76 -4.88 16.55
N GLY A 224 -28.27 -4.81 15.31
CA GLY A 224 -29.00 -4.15 14.22
C GLY A 224 -28.44 -4.45 12.84
N LYS A 225 -29.17 -4.15 11.77
CA LYS A 225 -28.71 -4.38 10.37
C LYS A 225 -28.28 -3.08 9.69
N PRO A 226 -27.06 -2.55 9.94
CA PRO A 226 -26.63 -1.31 9.34
C PRO A 226 -26.17 -1.48 7.90
N TYR A 227 -26.29 -0.40 7.13
CA TYR A 227 -25.64 -0.28 5.84
C TYR A 227 -24.17 0.11 6.02
N ILE A 228 -23.27 -0.84 5.78
CA ILE A 228 -21.82 -0.65 5.84
C ILE A 228 -21.23 -0.74 4.43
N LEU A 229 -20.47 0.29 4.05
CA LEU A 229 -19.80 0.40 2.75
C LEU A 229 -18.31 0.07 2.89
N LYS A 230 -17.76 -0.69 1.93
CA LYS A 230 -16.31 -0.82 1.74
C LYS A 230 -15.80 0.45 1.05
N LEU A 231 -14.81 1.12 1.66
CA LEU A 231 -14.20 2.31 1.08
C LEU A 231 -13.13 1.94 0.06
N ILE A 232 -12.89 2.83 -0.91
CA ILE A 232 -11.83 2.69 -1.92
C ILE A 232 -10.40 2.70 -1.34
N CYS A 233 -10.24 3.08 -0.07
CA CYS A 233 -8.97 3.09 0.64
C CYS A 233 -8.50 1.67 1.00
N GLN A 234 -8.12 0.89 0.00
CA GLN A 234 -7.65 -0.49 0.17
C GLN A 234 -6.18 -0.52 0.61
N VAL A 235 -5.82 -1.59 1.29
CA VAL A 235 -4.46 -1.81 1.80
C VAL A 235 -3.47 -2.03 0.66
N ASP A 236 -3.87 -2.82 -0.34
CA ASP A 236 -3.04 -3.21 -1.49
C ASP A 236 -2.60 -1.99 -2.33
N ASP A 237 -3.32 -0.86 -2.25
CA ASP A 237 -2.96 0.40 -2.91
C ASP A 237 -1.96 1.25 -2.11
N LYS A 238 -1.77 0.97 -0.81
CA LYS A 238 -1.03 1.83 0.13
C LYS A 238 0.23 1.21 0.71
N ILE A 239 0.36 -0.11 0.68
CA ILE A 239 1.60 -0.77 1.10
C ILE A 239 2.65 -0.54 0.03
N HIS A 240 3.72 0.15 0.41
CA HIS A 240 4.95 0.27 -0.37
C HIS A 240 6.13 -0.03 0.55
N GLY A 241 7.00 -0.93 0.12
CA GLY A 241 8.23 -1.28 0.83
C GLY A 241 9.41 -1.21 -0.12
N GLN A 242 10.44 -0.47 0.27
CA GLN A 242 11.71 -0.40 -0.44
C GLN A 242 12.81 -0.71 0.58
N GLY A 243 13.56 -1.79 0.36
CA GLY A 243 14.59 -2.26 1.29
C GLY A 243 15.99 -2.15 0.68
N PHE A 244 16.91 -1.52 1.42
CA PHE A 244 18.36 -1.57 1.19
C PHE A 244 19.11 -1.56 2.55
N GLY A 245 19.96 -2.57 2.80
CA GLY A 245 21.08 -2.55 3.76
C GLY A 245 20.82 -2.50 5.28
N VAL A 246 21.88 -2.82 6.06
CA VAL A 246 21.95 -2.85 7.54
C VAL A 246 22.31 -1.46 8.11
N ALA A 247 21.71 -1.09 9.25
CA ALA A 247 21.56 0.28 9.68
C ALA A 247 22.30 0.77 10.93
N HIS A 248 22.92 1.96 10.83
CA HIS A 248 23.23 2.84 11.97
C HIS A 248 22.40 4.15 11.85
N ILE A 249 21.48 4.36 12.80
CA ILE A 249 20.17 5.04 12.60
C ILE A 249 20.19 6.43 11.93
N LEU A 250 21.06 7.38 12.30
CA LEU A 250 20.97 8.75 11.79
C LEU A 250 21.89 9.05 10.60
N GLN A 251 23.17 8.68 10.71
CA GLN A 251 24.14 8.90 9.63
C GLN A 251 23.73 8.14 8.38
N GLU A 252 23.30 6.89 8.52
CA GLU A 252 22.91 6.06 7.39
C GLU A 252 21.64 6.57 6.70
N MET A 253 20.66 7.11 7.45
CA MET A 253 19.50 7.76 6.84
C MET A 253 19.96 8.92 5.94
N LEU A 254 20.83 9.81 6.45
CA LEU A 254 21.26 11.02 5.75
C LEU A 254 22.34 10.80 4.67
N THR A 255 23.07 9.69 4.70
CA THR A 255 24.13 9.38 3.72
C THR A 255 23.73 8.19 2.84
N TYR A 256 23.91 6.97 3.35
CA TYR A 256 23.87 5.72 2.60
C TYR A 256 22.47 5.42 2.00
N LYS A 257 21.38 5.70 2.73
CA LYS A 257 20.00 5.42 2.30
C LYS A 257 19.37 6.54 1.47
N LEU A 258 19.74 7.80 1.72
CA LEU A 258 19.29 8.95 0.96
C LEU A 258 20.12 9.11 -0.32
N ASP A 259 21.16 9.94 -0.32
CA ASP A 259 21.68 10.54 -1.57
C ASP A 259 23.17 10.36 -1.77
N HIS A 260 23.82 9.46 -1.01
CA HIS A 260 25.26 9.31 -1.10
C HIS A 260 25.66 8.13 -2.02
N ILE A 261 25.90 8.42 -3.30
CA ILE A 261 26.21 7.41 -4.33
C ILE A 261 27.48 6.60 -4.02
N ARG A 262 28.58 7.26 -3.59
CA ARG A 262 29.86 6.57 -3.25
C ARG A 262 29.85 5.86 -1.90
N ALA A 263 29.11 6.35 -0.90
CA ALA A 263 28.95 5.70 0.40
C ALA A 263 28.24 4.36 0.32
N ARG A 264 27.47 4.12 -0.75
CA ARG A 264 26.93 2.78 -1.07
C ARG A 264 28.00 1.77 -1.46
N GLN A 265 29.24 2.21 -1.68
CA GLN A 265 30.40 1.38 -2.05
C GLN A 265 31.62 1.57 -1.10
N GLU A 266 31.87 2.73 -0.49
CA GLU A 266 32.96 2.98 0.50
C GLU A 266 32.59 4.04 1.57
N VAL A 267 33.00 3.83 2.83
CA VAL A 267 32.33 4.37 4.05
C VAL A 267 32.55 5.87 4.40
N LEU A 268 33.37 6.67 3.70
CA LEU A 268 33.78 7.99 4.23
C LEU A 268 33.81 9.12 3.19
N ASP A 269 32.65 9.56 2.68
CA ASP A 269 32.56 10.80 1.89
C ASP A 269 31.31 11.62 2.30
N ALA A 270 31.19 12.87 1.83
CA ALA A 270 30.08 13.77 2.17
C ALA A 270 28.86 13.61 1.22
N PRO A 271 27.60 13.75 1.71
CA PRO A 271 26.38 13.63 0.90
C PRO A 271 26.38 14.52 -0.35
N GLU A 272 25.83 14.02 -1.44
CA GLU A 272 25.79 14.74 -2.72
C GLU A 272 24.88 15.98 -2.65
N SER A 273 23.81 15.92 -1.86
CA SER A 273 22.95 17.07 -1.53
C SER A 273 23.72 18.23 -0.89
N PHE A 274 24.72 17.93 -0.08
CA PHE A 274 25.59 18.95 0.52
C PHE A 274 26.54 19.58 -0.51
N ARG A 275 27.04 18.78 -1.46
CA ARG A 275 27.86 19.29 -2.57
C ARG A 275 27.06 20.20 -3.50
N LEU A 276 25.82 19.82 -3.81
CA LEU A 276 24.89 20.64 -4.60
C LEU A 276 24.59 21.96 -3.87
N LEU A 277 24.32 21.92 -2.57
CA LEU A 277 24.10 23.12 -1.76
C LEU A 277 25.28 24.09 -1.83
N ILE A 278 26.52 23.60 -1.72
CA ILE A 278 27.71 24.44 -1.84
C ILE A 278 27.77 25.08 -3.23
N GLN A 279 27.48 24.33 -4.29
CA GLN A 279 27.50 24.84 -5.65
C GLN A 279 26.42 25.90 -5.90
N GLU A 280 25.21 25.71 -5.35
CA GLU A 280 24.12 26.69 -5.41
C GLU A 280 24.50 27.98 -4.65
N LEU A 281 25.07 27.88 -3.46
CA LEU A 281 25.50 29.04 -2.69
C LEU A 281 26.69 29.78 -3.35
N GLN A 282 27.62 29.04 -3.96
CA GLN A 282 28.70 29.62 -4.75
C GLN A 282 28.18 30.34 -6.01
N SER A 283 27.07 29.87 -6.60
CA SER A 283 26.42 30.56 -7.73
C SER A 283 25.84 31.94 -7.35
N LEU A 284 25.56 32.15 -6.07
CA LEU A 284 25.14 33.44 -5.50
C LEU A 284 26.33 34.31 -5.05
N ALA A 285 27.54 33.99 -5.51
CA ALA A 285 28.80 34.65 -5.12
C ALA A 285 29.12 34.56 -3.61
N LEU A 286 28.51 33.61 -2.89
CA LEU A 286 28.87 33.34 -1.50
C LEU A 286 30.07 32.39 -1.46
N LYS A 287 31.20 32.86 -0.92
CA LYS A 287 32.40 32.03 -0.75
C LYS A 287 32.28 31.18 0.52
N LEU A 288 31.97 29.90 0.35
CA LEU A 288 31.99 28.91 1.43
C LEU A 288 33.33 28.20 1.47
N ASN A 289 33.96 28.16 2.64
CA ASN A 289 35.16 27.37 2.92
C ASN A 289 34.80 26.25 3.90
N LEU A 290 35.06 25.00 3.53
CA LEU A 290 34.98 23.88 4.46
C LEU A 290 36.30 23.76 5.20
N PHE A 291 36.29 23.86 6.53
CA PHE A 291 37.48 23.64 7.35
C PHE A 291 37.40 22.26 7.98
N LEU A 292 38.42 21.43 7.76
CA LEU A 292 38.61 20.19 8.50
C LEU A 292 39.19 20.55 9.87
N VAL A 293 38.33 20.52 10.90
CA VAL A 293 38.76 20.71 12.28
C VAL A 293 39.15 19.34 12.85
N SER A 294 40.45 19.14 13.09
CA SER A 294 40.97 17.99 13.85
C SER A 294 40.59 18.13 15.32
N GLU A 295 40.20 17.03 15.98
CA GLU A 295 39.83 16.99 17.42
C GLU A 295 40.89 17.63 18.34
N LYS A 296 42.16 17.67 17.91
CA LYS A 296 43.25 18.31 18.67
C LYS A 296 43.10 19.83 18.84
N ASN A 297 42.26 20.50 18.05
CA ASN A 297 42.11 21.97 18.05
C ASN A 297 40.80 22.45 18.70
N PHE A 298 39.98 21.57 19.28
CA PHE A 298 38.68 21.94 19.84
C PHE A 298 38.78 22.43 21.30
N GLN A 299 39.38 23.61 21.51
CA GLN A 299 39.26 24.30 22.81
C GLN A 299 38.01 25.16 22.82
N ILE A 300 36.90 24.61 23.33
CA ILE A 300 35.69 25.38 23.63
C ILE A 300 35.97 26.22 24.88
N ASN A 301 36.22 27.52 24.70
CA ASN A 301 36.11 28.48 25.80
C ASN A 301 34.63 28.58 26.20
N LYS A 302 34.21 27.78 27.19
CA LYS A 302 32.96 28.01 27.91
C LYS A 302 33.11 29.33 28.68
N LYS A 303 32.56 30.43 28.15
CA LYS A 303 32.25 31.60 28.98
C LYS A 303 31.14 31.18 29.94
N GLN A 304 31.47 31.11 31.23
CA GLN A 304 30.47 31.06 32.30
C GLN A 304 29.65 32.36 32.24
N VAL A 305 28.33 32.22 32.19
CA VAL A 305 27.35 33.23 32.60
C VAL A 305 26.60 32.63 33.77
#